data_AF-A0A537Z284-F1
#
_entry.id   AF-A0A537Z284-F1
#
_cell.length_a   1.000
_cell.length_b   1.000
_cell.length_c   1.000
_cell.angle_alpha   90.00
_cell.angle_beta   90.00
_cell.angle_gamma   90.00
#
_symmetry.space_group_name_H-M   'P 1'
#
loop_
_entity.id
_entity.type
_entity.pdbx_description
1 polymer ?
#
loop_
_entity_poly.entity_id
_entity_poly.type
_entity_poly.pdbx_seq_one_letter_code
_entity_poly.pdbx_strand_id
1 'polypeptide(L)'
;MGLIALALWRLRDRVRPGILFALWLVLSGAERVLVEIIRRNDAVVVGLTVPQLFSIALVAIGAAWLYRSPRPLIGPATRPA
;
A
#
# COMPACT_ATOMS: atom_id res chain seq x y z
N MET A 1 -5.12 6.83 -6.50
CA MET A 1 -3.87 7.33 -5.90
C MET A 1 -4.09 8.54 -5.00
N GLY A 2 -4.97 9.50 -5.35
CA GLY A 2 -5.21 10.71 -4.53
C GLY A 2 -5.71 10.44 -3.10
N LEU A 3 -6.65 9.50 -2.92
CA LEU A 3 -7.15 9.11 -1.60
C LEU A 3 -6.09 8.40 -0.75
N ILE A 4 -5.27 7.55 -1.36
CA ILE A 4 -4.14 6.89 -0.69
C ILE A 4 -3.14 7.93 -0.21
N ALA A 5 -2.75 8.86 -1.08
CA ALA A 5 -1.84 9.95 -0.72
C ALA A 5 -2.40 10.79 0.44
N LEU A 6 -3.70 11.12 0.41
CA LEU A 6 -4.35 11.84 1.50
C LEU A 6 -4.34 11.04 2.82
N ALA A 7 -4.66 9.75 2.77
CA ALA A 7 -4.65 8.89 3.96
C ALA A 7 -3.25 8.78 4.57
N LEU A 8 -2.23 8.53 3.74
CA LEU A 8 -0.83 8.47 4.17
C LEU A 8 -0.35 9.81 4.72
N TRP A 9 -0.75 10.92 4.09
CA TRP A 9 -0.42 12.26 4.57
C TRP A 9 -0.96 12.53 5.97
N ARG A 10 -2.17 12.07 6.28
CA ARG A 10 -2.76 12.20 7.63
C ARG A 10 -2.08 11.31 8.66
N LEU A 11 -1.48 10.20 8.23
CA LEU A 11 -0.75 9.27 9.07
C LEU A 11 0.74 9.62 9.20
N ARG A 12 1.26 10.53 8.37
CA ARG A 12 2.71 10.77 8.22
C ARG A 12 3.44 11.06 9.53
N ASP A 13 2.79 11.79 10.43
CA ASP A 13 3.35 12.22 11.71
C ASP A 13 2.93 11.30 12.88
N ARG A 14 2.10 10.30 12.61
CA ARG A 14 1.49 9.41 13.62
C ARG A 14 2.05 8.01 13.62
N VAL A 15 2.79 7.62 12.60
CA VAL A 15 3.37 6.27 12.48
C VAL A 15 4.82 6.36 12.02
N ARG A 16 5.59 5.30 12.27
CA ARG A 16 6.99 5.24 11.85
C ARG A 16 7.10 5.29 10.32
N PRO A 17 8.17 5.91 9.75
CA PRO A 17 8.37 5.97 8.31
C PRO A 17 8.29 4.60 7.59
N GLY A 18 8.83 3.54 8.19
CA GLY A 18 8.73 2.18 7.63
C GLY A 18 7.30 1.65 7.56
N ILE A 19 6.42 2.04 8.49
CA ILE A 19 4.99 1.66 8.46
C ILE A 19 4.26 2.42 7.35
N LEU A 20 4.57 3.71 7.13
CA LEU A 20 4.00 4.47 6.00
C LEU A 20 4.35 3.84 4.67
N PHE A 21 5.60 3.40 4.52
CA PHE A 21 6.04 2.72 3.31
C PHE A 21 5.33 1.38 3.12
N ALA A 22 5.22 0.57 4.19
CA ALA A 22 4.51 -0.69 4.13
C ALA A 22 3.01 -0.51 3.81
N LEU A 23 2.36 0.51 4.38
CA LEU A 23 0.98 0.89 4.03
C LEU A 23 0.86 1.33 2.58
N TRP A 24 1.81 2.11 2.07
CA TRP A 24 1.84 2.53 0.68
C TRP A 24 1.96 1.34 -0.27
N LEU A 25 2.81 0.35 0.02
CA LEU A 25 2.96 -0.88 -0.77
C LEU A 25 1.63 -1.63 -0.89
N VAL A 26 0.95 -1.84 0.25
CA VAL A 26 -0.33 -2.55 0.29
C VAL A 26 -1.41 -1.79 -0.46
N LEU A 27 -1.59 -0.51 -0.15
CA LEU A 27 -2.68 0.29 -0.73
C LEU A 27 -2.49 0.50 -2.24
N SER A 28 -1.26 0.78 -2.68
CA SER A 28 -0.97 1.02 -4.09
C SER A 28 -1.08 -0.25 -4.92
N GLY A 29 -0.61 -1.39 -4.38
CA GLY A 29 -0.78 -2.68 -5.04
C GLY A 29 -2.25 -3.10 -5.11
N ALA A 30 -3.03 -2.89 -4.05
CA ALA A 30 -4.47 -3.16 -4.04
C ALA A 30 -5.23 -2.30 -5.07
N GLU A 31 -4.96 -0.99 -5.13
CA GLU A 31 -5.58 -0.11 -6.13
C GLU A 31 -5.23 -0.57 -7.56
N ARG A 32 -3.97 -0.95 -7.81
CA ARG A 32 -3.53 -1.40 -9.13
C ARG A 32 -4.23 -2.69 -9.56
N VAL A 33 -4.44 -3.64 -8.63
CA VAL A 33 -5.24 -4.85 -8.90
C VAL A 33 -6.68 -4.47 -9.24
N LEU A 34 -7.32 -3.60 -8.47
CA LEU A 34 -8.71 -3.17 -8.70
C LEU A 34 -8.88 -2.45 -10.05
N VAL A 35 -7.96 -1.55 -10.39
CA VAL A 35 -7.97 -0.84 -11.67
C VAL A 35 -7.81 -1.81 -12.84
N GLU A 36 -6.93 -2.79 -12.72
CA GLU A 36 -6.70 -3.77 -13.79
C GLU A 36 -7.86 -4.79 -13.92
N ILE A 37 -8.66 -5.01 -12.87
CA ILE A 37 -9.92 -5.79 -12.99
C ILE A 37 -10.93 -5.03 -13.87
N ILE A 38 -11.03 -3.70 -13.69
CA ILE A 38 -11.95 -2.85 -14.46
C ILE A 38 -11.45 -2.69 -15.90
N ARG A 39 -10.14 -2.49 -16.06
CA ARG A 39 -9.47 -2.35 -17.35
C ARG A 39 -9.28 -3.74 -17.97
N ARG A 40 -10.26 -4.23 -18.74
CA ARG A 40 -10.13 -5.46 -19.55
C ARG A 40 -8.85 -5.39 -20.39
N ASN A 41 -7.79 -6.03 -19.93
CA ASN A 41 -6.54 -6.25 -20.64
C ASN A 41 -6.45 -7.73 -21.01
N ASP A 42 -5.77 -8.05 -22.10
CA ASP A 42 -5.48 -9.43 -22.46
C ASP A 42 -4.54 -10.07 -21.42
N ALA A 43 -4.92 -11.24 -20.92
CA ALA A 43 -4.18 -11.97 -19.90
C ALA A 43 -2.83 -12.49 -20.42
N VAL A 44 -1.79 -12.43 -19.59
CA VAL A 44 -0.41 -12.77 -20.01
C VAL A 44 0.07 -14.08 -19.39
N VAL A 45 -0.25 -14.36 -18.12
CA VAL A 45 0.13 -15.61 -17.42
C VAL A 45 -1.02 -16.05 -16.50
N VAL A 46 -1.57 -17.25 -16.71
CA VAL A 46 -2.65 -17.85 -15.88
C VAL A 46 -3.85 -16.89 -15.68
N GLY A 47 -4.25 -16.16 -16.72
CA GLY A 47 -5.36 -15.20 -16.62
C GLY A 47 -5.01 -13.86 -15.96
N LEU A 48 -3.76 -13.67 -15.48
CA LEU A 48 -3.29 -12.43 -14.86
C LEU A 48 -2.38 -11.63 -15.80
N THR A 49 -2.45 -10.31 -15.69
CA THR A 49 -1.53 -9.40 -16.39
C THR A 49 -0.23 -9.22 -15.59
N VAL A 50 0.88 -8.93 -16.27
CA VAL A 50 2.17 -8.64 -15.61
C VAL A 50 2.01 -7.58 -14.50
N PRO A 51 1.28 -6.46 -14.71
CA PRO A 51 0.95 -5.52 -13.65
C PRO A 51 0.29 -6.14 -12.40
N GLN A 52 -0.62 -7.09 -12.56
CA GLN A 52 -1.30 -7.75 -11.42
C GLN A 52 -0.31 -8.58 -10.60
N LEU A 53 0.59 -9.32 -11.24
CA LEU A 53 1.62 -10.09 -10.55
C LEU A 53 2.52 -9.21 -9.67
N PHE A 54 3.04 -8.11 -10.22
CA PHE A 54 3.83 -7.15 -9.45
C PHE A 54 3.01 -6.54 -8.30
N SER A 55 1.74 -6.23 -8.54
CA SER A 55 0.87 -5.65 -7.52
C SER A 55 0.62 -6.61 -6.36
N ILE A 56 0.38 -7.88 -6.66
CA ILE A 56 0.23 -8.94 -5.64
C ILE A 56 1.52 -9.10 -4.83
N ALA A 57 2.68 -9.08 -5.48
CA ALA A 57 3.97 -9.14 -4.79
C ALA A 57 4.17 -7.95 -3.83
N LEU A 58 3.85 -6.72 -4.28
CA LEU A 58 3.92 -5.52 -3.44
C LEU A 58 2.98 -5.61 -2.23
N VAL A 59 1.74 -6.06 -2.44
CA VAL A 59 0.77 -6.29 -1.35
C VAL A 59 1.30 -7.32 -0.35
N ALA A 60 1.80 -8.46 -0.83
CA ALA A 60 2.32 -9.52 0.02
C ALA A 60 3.51 -9.06 0.86
N ILE A 61 4.46 -8.34 0.25
CA ILE A 61 5.63 -7.78 0.94
C ILE A 61 5.19 -6.76 2.00
N GLY A 62 4.31 -5.82 1.64
CA GLY A 62 3.82 -4.79 2.56
C GLY A 62 3.03 -5.40 3.73
N ALA A 63 2.17 -6.38 3.46
CA ALA A 63 1.39 -7.07 4.49
C ALA A 63 2.28 -7.88 5.44
N ALA A 64 3.27 -8.61 4.91
CA ALA A 64 4.24 -9.33 5.71
C ALA A 64 5.10 -8.39 6.59
N TRP A 65 5.44 -7.21 6.08
CA TRP A 65 6.14 -6.18 6.85
C TRP A 65 5.25 -5.66 7.99
N LEU A 66 4.01 -5.28 7.71
CA LEU A 66 3.07 -4.80 8.73
C LEU A 66 2.83 -5.85 9.82
N TYR A 67 2.66 -7.12 9.43
CA TYR A 67 2.47 -8.23 10.37
C TYR A 67 3.66 -8.44 11.32
N ARG A 68 4.89 -8.27 10.82
CA ARG A 68 6.11 -8.42 11.63
C ARG A 68 6.47 -7.18 12.43
N SER A 69 5.89 -6.03 12.12
CA SER A 69 6.26 -4.78 12.79
C SER A 69 5.61 -4.69 14.18
N PRO A 70 6.33 -4.20 15.19
CA PRO A 70 5.71 -3.80 16.45
C PRO A 70 4.57 -2.84 16.16
N ARG A 71 3.46 -2.95 16.92
CA ARG A 71 2.24 -2.15 16.72
C ARG A 71 2.61 -0.70 16.40
N PRO A 72 2.01 -0.08 15.36
CA PRO A 72 2.27 1.31 15.07
C PRO A 72 2.01 2.10 16.34
N LEU A 73 3.08 2.67 16.94
CA LEU A 73 2.93 3.60 18.04
C LEU A 73 2.22 4.81 17.42
N ILE A 74 0.91 4.90 17.65
CA ILE A 74 0.15 6.10 17.35
C ILE A 74 0.64 7.14 18.36
N GLY A 75 1.70 7.85 17.98
CA GLY A 75 2.20 8.98 18.75
C GLY A 75 1.24 10.16 18.61
N PRO A 76 1.10 11.03 19.64
CA PRO A 76 0.39 12.28 19.47
C PRO A 76 1.04 13.07 18.33
N ALA A 77 0.23 13.71 17.49
CA ALA A 77 0.72 14.58 16.44
C ALA A 77 1.42 15.78 17.09
N THR A 78 2.71 15.68 17.35
CA THR A 78 3.52 16.83 17.75
C THR A 78 3.58 17.75 16.55
N ARG A 79 2.74 18.79 16.57
CA ARG A 79 2.82 19.89 15.60
C ARG A 79 4.17 20.59 15.84
N PRO A 80 5.06 20.70 14.83
CA PRO A 80 6.16 21.64 14.94
C PRO A 80 5.57 23.06 15.00
N ALA A 81 6.11 23.86 15.92
CA ALA A 81 5.80 25.28 16.10
C ALA A 81 6.30 26.11 14.90
#